data_AF-A0A0K9PBE5-F1
#
_entry.id   AF-A0A0K9PBE5-F1
#
_cell.length_a   1.000
_cell.length_b   1.000
_cell.length_c   1.000
_cell.angle_alpha   90.00
_cell.angle_beta   90.00
_cell.angle_gamma   90.00
#
_symmetry.space_group_name_H-M   'P 1'
#
loop_
_entity.id
_entity.type
_entity.pdbx_description
1 polymer ?
#
loop_
_entity_poly.entity_id
_entity_poly.type
_entity_poly.pdbx_seq_one_letter_code
_entity_poly.pdbx_strand_id
1 'polypeptide(L)'
;MLRACVLDFQGSWEDHLPLVEFSYNNSYHSSIGIAPYEALYGRPYRSPICWEQDGNHENMGPELVRDTVKQIEMIRKRLLTAQSRQKSCADRRRKELSFEVGDHVFLKISPTKGVVRFGIKGKLSPRFVELFEILERVGKVAYRLVLPPKLNRVHNVFYISMLRKYIPDQSHIIRHDNIEIEEELSFEEPPLRIIEKKEHRLRRKVISMVKVQWKHHKESEATWEPEDKIRELYPDILDKSQE
;
A
#
# COMPACT_ATOMS: atom_id res chain seq x y z
N MET A 1 -15.37 -6.06 15.14
CA MET A 1 -16.78 -6.19 15.53
C MET A 1 -17.25 -7.62 15.36
N LEU A 2 -17.40 -8.15 14.13
CA LEU A 2 -17.83 -9.54 13.87
C LEU A 2 -17.08 -10.59 14.70
N ARG A 3 -15.74 -10.55 14.70
CA ARG A 3 -14.91 -11.46 15.52
C ARG A 3 -15.26 -11.46 17.02
N ALA A 4 -15.64 -10.31 17.57
CA ALA A 4 -15.99 -10.23 19.00
C ALA A 4 -17.40 -10.76 19.26
N CYS A 5 -18.32 -10.57 18.33
CA CYS A 5 -19.70 -11.06 18.43
C CYS A 5 -19.74 -12.58 18.34
N VAL A 6 -18.98 -13.17 17.41
CA VAL A 6 -18.88 -14.64 17.24
C VAL A 6 -18.32 -15.32 18.50
N LEU A 7 -17.37 -14.69 19.19
CA LEU A 7 -16.80 -15.24 20.43
C LEU A 7 -17.81 -15.27 21.59
N ASP A 8 -18.74 -14.32 21.62
CA ASP A 8 -19.72 -14.22 22.71
C ASP A 8 -21.00 -14.99 22.43
N PHE A 9 -21.44 -15.03 21.16
CA PHE A 9 -22.72 -15.60 20.77
C PHE A 9 -22.69 -17.09 20.43
N GLN A 10 -21.49 -17.71 20.35
CA GLN A 10 -21.29 -19.14 20.10
C GLN A 10 -22.15 -19.70 18.96
N GLY A 11 -21.63 -19.77 17.73
CA GLY A 11 -22.40 -20.27 16.59
C GLY A 11 -21.83 -19.84 15.26
N SER A 12 -22.59 -20.02 14.18
CA SER A 12 -22.22 -19.48 12.88
C SER A 12 -22.32 -17.96 12.92
N TRP A 13 -21.34 -17.27 12.33
CA TRP A 13 -21.36 -15.82 12.24
C TRP A 13 -22.50 -15.30 11.35
N GLU A 14 -23.00 -16.17 10.46
CA GLU A 14 -24.10 -15.88 9.53
C GLU A 14 -25.41 -15.61 10.29
N ASP A 15 -25.70 -16.39 11.34
CA ASP A 15 -26.92 -16.26 12.15
C ASP A 15 -27.02 -14.91 12.86
N HIS A 16 -25.87 -14.32 13.19
CA HIS A 16 -25.78 -13.04 13.89
C HIS A 16 -25.55 -11.85 12.96
N LEU A 17 -25.31 -12.09 11.66
CA LEU A 17 -25.02 -11.03 10.69
C LEU A 17 -26.13 -9.97 10.62
N PRO A 18 -27.44 -10.32 10.60
CA PRO A 18 -28.50 -9.32 10.57
C PRO A 18 -28.49 -8.40 11.80
N LEU A 19 -28.26 -8.95 13.00
CA LEU A 19 -28.21 -8.18 14.24
C LEU A 19 -26.97 -7.27 14.29
N VAL A 20 -25.85 -7.73 13.74
CA VAL A 20 -24.61 -6.96 13.65
C VAL A 20 -24.73 -5.81 12.66
N GLU A 21 -25.26 -6.06 11.47
CA GLU A 21 -25.55 -5.04 10.46
C GLU A 21 -26.52 -4.00 11.01
N PHE A 22 -27.62 -4.46 11.61
CA PHE A 22 -28.60 -3.62 12.28
C PHE A 22 -27.95 -2.70 13.31
N SER A 23 -27.10 -3.27 14.18
CA SER A 23 -26.43 -2.51 15.23
C SER A 23 -25.43 -1.50 14.65
N TYR A 24 -24.73 -1.85 13.57
CA TYR A 24 -23.78 -0.95 12.90
C TYR A 24 -24.48 0.25 12.25
N ASN A 25 -25.51 -0.02 11.44
CA ASN A 25 -26.25 1.00 10.69
C ASN A 25 -26.99 2.00 11.60
N ASN A 26 -27.33 1.58 12.81
CA ASN A 26 -28.00 2.40 13.82
C ASN A 26 -27.07 2.95 14.90
N SER A 27 -25.75 2.76 14.76
CA SER A 27 -24.77 3.34 15.68
C SER A 27 -24.33 4.72 15.19
N TYR A 28 -24.15 5.64 16.13
CA TYR A 28 -23.63 6.98 15.84
C TYR A 28 -22.25 6.91 15.20
N HIS A 29 -22.05 7.66 14.12
CA HIS A 29 -20.75 7.77 13.45
C HIS A 29 -20.18 9.19 13.57
N SER A 30 -19.07 9.35 14.30
CA SER A 30 -18.52 10.67 14.66
C SER A 30 -18.10 11.53 13.47
N SER A 31 -17.73 10.94 12.33
CA SER A 31 -17.34 11.69 11.13
C SER A 31 -18.54 12.26 10.36
N ILE A 32 -19.72 11.66 10.50
CA ILE A 32 -20.96 12.07 9.81
C ILE A 32 -21.87 12.84 10.77
N GLY A 33 -21.75 12.60 12.08
CA GLY A 33 -22.55 13.25 13.11
C GLY A 33 -23.93 12.62 13.34
N ILE A 34 -24.25 11.54 12.63
CA ILE A 34 -25.52 10.79 12.71
C ILE A 34 -25.28 9.29 12.45
N ALA A 35 -26.30 8.47 12.62
CA ALA A 35 -26.21 7.05 12.25
C ALA A 35 -26.24 6.85 10.72
N PRO A 36 -25.56 5.84 10.15
CA PRO A 36 -25.63 5.56 8.71
C PRO A 36 -27.06 5.38 8.18
N TYR A 37 -27.95 4.76 8.95
CA TYR A 37 -29.36 4.63 8.60
C TYR A 37 -30.04 6.00 8.48
N GLU A 38 -29.81 6.90 9.43
CA GLU A 38 -30.35 8.26 9.42
C GLU A 38 -29.82 9.06 8.24
N ALA A 39 -28.53 8.93 7.93
CA ALA A 39 -27.91 9.59 6.79
C ALA A 39 -28.52 9.12 5.45
N LEU A 40 -28.89 7.83 5.36
CA LEU A 40 -29.46 7.25 4.15
C LEU A 40 -30.95 7.57 3.98
N TYR A 41 -31.74 7.50 5.05
CA TYR A 41 -33.20 7.61 4.99
C TYR A 41 -33.76 8.95 5.49
N GLY A 42 -32.90 9.84 6.00
CA GLY A 42 -33.30 11.15 6.55
C GLY A 42 -34.11 11.08 7.84
N ARG A 43 -34.22 9.89 8.47
CA ARG A 43 -35.00 9.67 9.70
C ARG A 43 -34.32 8.66 10.62
N PRO A 44 -34.46 8.81 11.95
CA PRO A 44 -34.02 7.79 12.89
C PRO A 44 -34.76 6.49 12.65
N TYR A 45 -34.02 5.38 12.73
CA TYR A 45 -34.64 4.07 12.70
C TYR A 45 -35.58 3.94 13.91
N ARG A 46 -36.80 3.48 13.63
CA ARG A 46 -37.76 3.08 14.67
C ARG A 46 -37.87 1.57 14.62
N SER A 47 -37.55 0.91 15.74
CA SER A 47 -37.74 -0.53 15.86
C SER A 47 -39.23 -0.85 15.75
N PRO A 48 -39.64 -1.89 14.99
CA PRO A 48 -41.01 -2.43 15.04
C PRO A 48 -41.48 -2.78 16.45
N ILE A 49 -40.55 -2.93 17.41
CA ILE A 49 -40.79 -3.24 18.82
C ILE A 49 -41.08 -1.97 19.65
N CYS A 50 -40.73 -0.78 19.14
CA CYS A 50 -40.89 0.50 19.83
C CYS A 50 -41.84 1.42 19.04
N TRP A 51 -43.11 1.02 18.97
CA TRP A 51 -44.23 1.90 18.66
C TRP A 51 -44.89 2.27 19.99
N GLU A 52 -44.33 3.25 20.70
CA GLU A 52 -44.91 3.70 21.98
C GLU A 52 -46.24 4.48 21.81
N GLN A 53 -46.94 4.37 20.67
CA GLN A 53 -48.21 5.08 20.44
C GLN A 53 -49.38 4.25 19.88
N ASP A 54 -49.19 3.11 19.21
CA ASP A 54 -50.33 2.40 18.61
C ASP A 54 -50.40 0.94 19.09
N GLY A 55 -51.36 0.71 19.99
CA GLY A 55 -51.56 -0.53 20.72
C GLY A 55 -52.13 -1.68 19.90
N ASN A 56 -51.28 -2.35 19.11
CA ASN A 56 -51.55 -3.71 18.62
C ASN A 56 -50.26 -4.54 18.58
N HIS A 57 -49.99 -5.26 19.66
CA HIS A 57 -48.92 -6.25 19.72
C HIS A 57 -49.46 -7.64 19.38
N GLU A 58 -49.43 -8.02 18.11
CA GLU A 58 -49.57 -9.42 17.73
C GLU A 58 -48.22 -10.15 17.91
N ASN A 59 -48.12 -10.89 19.02
CA ASN A 59 -47.44 -12.19 19.15
C ASN A 59 -45.95 -12.32 18.75
N MET A 60 -45.06 -11.44 19.24
CA MET A 60 -43.68 -11.84 19.53
C MET A 60 -43.53 -12.10 21.03
N GLY A 61 -43.04 -13.29 21.41
CA GLY A 61 -42.87 -13.66 22.82
C GLY A 61 -41.94 -12.66 23.55
N PRO A 62 -42.28 -12.25 24.79
CA PRO A 62 -41.51 -11.25 25.54
C PRO A 62 -40.07 -11.70 25.84
N GLU A 63 -39.79 -13.00 25.77
CA GLU A 63 -38.46 -13.59 25.98
C GLU A 63 -37.52 -13.32 24.79
N LEU A 64 -37.95 -13.64 23.56
CA LEU A 64 -37.16 -13.40 22.35
C LEU A 64 -36.83 -11.91 22.16
N VAL A 65 -37.77 -11.03 22.49
CA VAL A 65 -37.57 -9.58 22.47
C VAL A 65 -36.52 -9.15 23.49
N ARG A 66 -36.57 -9.67 24.73
CA ARG A 66 -35.56 -9.37 25.75
C ARG A 66 -34.18 -9.86 25.33
N ASP A 67 -34.10 -11.04 24.71
CA ASP A 67 -32.83 -11.61 24.28
C ASP A 67 -32.22 -10.82 23.13
N THR A 68 -33.01 -10.47 22.10
CA THR A 68 -32.52 -9.62 20.99
C THR A 68 -32.04 -8.25 21.46
N VAL A 69 -32.73 -7.62 22.42
CA VAL A 69 -32.29 -6.34 23.02
C VAL A 69 -30.95 -6.48 23.73
N LYS A 70 -30.76 -7.53 24.55
CA LYS A 70 -29.47 -7.81 25.22
C LYS A 70 -28.34 -8.03 24.19
N GLN A 71 -28.63 -8.73 23.10
CA GLN A 71 -27.67 -9.03 22.04
C GLN A 71 -27.22 -7.74 21.34
N ILE A 72 -28.15 -6.86 20.99
CA ILE A 72 -27.87 -5.54 20.39
C ILE A 72 -27.01 -4.68 21.32
N GLU A 73 -27.34 -4.64 22.62
CA GLU A 73 -26.57 -3.89 23.60
C GLU A 73 -25.12 -4.40 23.68
N MET A 74 -24.92 -5.72 23.68
CA MET A 74 -23.59 -6.31 23.68
C MET A 74 -22.82 -5.99 22.40
N ILE A 75 -23.46 -6.05 21.23
CA ILE A 75 -22.84 -5.69 19.93
C ILE A 75 -22.37 -4.23 19.95
N ARG A 76 -23.20 -3.30 20.46
CA ARG A 76 -22.84 -1.88 20.61
C ARG A 76 -21.62 -1.69 21.51
N LYS A 77 -21.57 -2.38 22.65
CA LYS A 77 -20.40 -2.34 23.56
C LYS A 77 -19.13 -2.87 22.88
N ARG A 78 -19.24 -3.97 22.12
CA ARG A 78 -18.12 -4.54 21.35
C ARG A 78 -17.67 -3.62 20.23
N LEU A 79 -18.60 -2.93 19.57
CA LEU A 79 -18.29 -1.93 18.54
C LEU A 79 -17.46 -0.78 19.11
N LEU A 80 -17.92 -0.18 20.21
CA LEU A 80 -17.20 0.92 20.88
C LEU A 80 -15.81 0.48 21.35
N THR A 81 -15.70 -0.72 21.93
CA THR A 81 -14.41 -1.29 22.35
C THR A 81 -13.48 -1.49 21.14
N ALA A 82 -13.99 -2.00 20.02
CA ALA A 82 -13.21 -2.20 18.81
C ALA A 82 -12.75 -0.86 18.19
N GLN A 83 -13.63 0.14 18.12
CA GLN A 83 -13.29 1.49 17.65
C GLN A 83 -12.22 2.14 18.53
N SER A 84 -12.38 2.07 19.86
CA SER A 84 -11.40 2.61 20.81
C SER A 84 -10.02 1.93 20.66
N ARG A 85 -9.99 0.60 20.52
CA ARG A 85 -8.75 -0.14 20.25
C ARG A 85 -8.12 0.23 18.92
N GLN A 86 -8.92 0.35 17.85
CA GLN A 86 -8.42 0.77 16.54
C GLN A 86 -7.82 2.18 16.60
N LYS A 87 -8.51 3.12 17.24
CA LYS A 87 -8.04 4.49 17.45
C LYS A 87 -6.73 4.50 18.25
N SER A 88 -6.69 3.83 19.40
CA SER A 88 -5.47 3.73 20.22
C SER A 88 -4.30 3.11 19.46
N CYS A 89 -4.52 2.02 18.73
CA CYS A 89 -3.47 1.38 17.92
C CYS A 89 -2.96 2.27 16.78
N ALA A 90 -3.87 2.96 16.08
CA ALA A 90 -3.53 3.85 14.99
C ALA A 90 -2.78 5.09 15.50
N ASP A 91 -3.30 5.74 16.53
CA ASP A 91 -2.77 7.01 17.05
C ASP A 91 -1.44 6.80 17.78
N ARG A 92 -1.26 5.69 18.50
CA ARG A 92 0.01 5.38 19.20
C ARG A 92 1.24 5.37 18.28
N ARG A 93 1.06 5.04 17.00
CA ARG A 93 2.17 4.98 16.02
C ARG A 93 2.24 6.20 15.10
N ARG A 94 1.29 7.12 15.18
CA ARG A 94 1.31 8.33 14.37
C ARG A 94 2.23 9.35 15.02
N LYS A 95 3.24 9.78 14.28
CA LYS A 95 3.94 11.03 14.53
C LYS A 95 3.36 12.07 13.59
N GLU A 96 3.17 13.29 14.06
CA GLU A 96 2.84 14.40 13.17
C GLU A 96 4.06 14.68 12.31
N LEU A 97 4.04 14.20 11.07
CA LEU A 97 4.99 14.64 10.06
C LEU A 97 4.43 15.94 9.46
N SER A 98 5.29 16.94 9.38
CA SER A 98 5.07 18.12 8.57
C SER A 98 6.39 18.45 7.86
N PHE A 99 6.27 19.05 6.69
CA PHE A 99 7.39 19.48 5.89
C PHE A 99 7.22 20.95 5.58
N GLU A 100 8.34 21.64 5.44
CA GLU A 100 8.36 23.05 5.03
C GLU A 100 8.64 23.17 3.53
N VAL A 101 8.31 24.34 2.97
CA VAL A 101 8.69 24.64 1.58
C VAL A 101 10.20 24.74 1.49
N GLY A 102 10.82 24.10 0.51
CA GLY A 102 12.27 23.96 0.38
C GLY A 102 12.88 22.75 1.10
N ASP A 103 12.12 22.04 1.95
CA ASP A 103 12.58 20.76 2.49
C ASP A 103 12.78 19.76 1.34
N HIS A 104 13.88 19.00 1.42
CA HIS A 104 14.12 17.89 0.51
C HIS A 104 13.50 16.61 1.08
N VAL A 105 12.80 15.87 0.23
CA VAL A 105 12.11 14.64 0.61
C VAL A 105 12.35 13.53 -0.41
N PHE A 106 12.39 12.31 0.08
CA PHE A 106 12.34 11.13 -0.77
C PHE A 106 10.90 10.75 -1.09
N LEU A 107 10.63 10.41 -2.34
CA LEU A 107 9.33 9.93 -2.79
C LEU A 107 9.27 8.40 -2.80
N LYS A 108 8.26 7.84 -2.14
CA LYS A 108 8.02 6.40 -2.08
C LYS A 108 7.42 5.89 -3.38
N ILE A 109 8.06 4.89 -3.98
CA ILE A 109 7.47 4.09 -5.05
C ILE A 109 6.73 2.94 -4.39
N SER A 110 5.42 2.81 -4.66
CA SER A 110 4.72 1.58 -4.34
C SER A 110 5.15 0.51 -5.35
N PRO A 111 5.79 -0.60 -4.91
CA PRO A 111 6.10 -1.72 -5.80
C PRO A 111 4.82 -2.52 -6.03
N THR A 112 3.87 -1.96 -6.77
CA THR A 112 2.73 -2.73 -7.24
C THR A 112 3.25 -3.64 -8.35
N LYS A 113 3.24 -4.94 -8.14
CA LYS A 113 3.74 -5.95 -9.08
C LYS A 113 3.13 -5.69 -10.48
N GLY A 114 3.97 -5.29 -11.45
CA GLY A 114 3.56 -5.05 -12.84
C GLY A 114 3.36 -3.59 -13.25
N VAL A 115 3.35 -2.62 -12.32
CA VAL A 115 3.26 -1.19 -12.67
C VAL A 115 4.64 -0.57 -12.57
N VAL A 116 5.24 -0.24 -13.72
CA VAL A 116 6.48 0.54 -13.78
C VAL A 116 6.13 1.97 -13.37
N ARG A 117 6.49 2.37 -12.15
CA ARG A 117 6.41 3.76 -11.71
C ARG A 117 7.84 4.27 -11.62
N PHE A 118 8.11 5.38 -12.30
CA PHE A 118 9.44 6.02 -12.33
C PHE A 118 10.54 5.14 -12.95
N GLY A 119 10.21 4.27 -13.92
CA GLY A 119 11.20 3.42 -14.62
C GLY A 119 11.76 2.24 -13.82
N ILE A 120 11.42 2.11 -12.54
CA ILE A 120 12.00 1.11 -11.65
C ILE A 120 11.06 -0.11 -11.53
N LYS A 121 11.57 -1.29 -11.90
CA LYS A 121 10.85 -2.58 -11.84
C LYS A 121 11.69 -3.62 -11.11
N GLY A 122 11.07 -4.37 -10.19
CA GLY A 122 11.69 -5.57 -9.60
C GLY A 122 11.46 -5.71 -8.10
N LYS A 123 11.76 -6.88 -7.55
CA LYS A 123 11.63 -7.17 -6.11
C LYS A 123 12.71 -6.48 -5.26
N LEU A 124 13.84 -6.14 -5.89
CA LEU A 124 15.01 -5.50 -5.25
C LEU A 124 15.14 -4.00 -5.57
N SER A 125 14.13 -3.41 -6.22
CA SER A 125 14.11 -1.97 -6.47
C SER A 125 14.13 -1.17 -5.17
N PRO A 126 14.82 -0.01 -5.13
CA PRO A 126 14.74 0.89 -3.99
C PRO A 126 13.28 1.33 -3.78
N ARG A 127 12.85 1.32 -2.51
CA ARG A 127 11.47 1.68 -2.13
C ARG A 127 11.20 3.18 -2.23
N PHE A 128 12.25 3.98 -2.17
CA PHE A 128 12.22 5.43 -2.25
C PHE A 128 13.13 5.85 -3.39
N VAL A 129 12.63 6.73 -4.26
CA VAL A 129 13.44 7.42 -5.26
C VAL A 129 13.93 8.75 -4.75
N GLU A 130 14.86 9.29 -5.52
CA GLU A 130 15.50 10.62 -5.52
C GLU A 130 14.95 11.70 -4.57
N LEU A 131 15.84 12.63 -4.29
CA LEU A 131 15.54 13.84 -3.53
C LEU A 131 14.74 14.80 -4.40
N PHE A 132 13.55 15.13 -3.93
CA PHE A 132 12.72 16.17 -4.52
C PHE A 132 12.52 17.29 -3.52
N GLU A 133 12.56 18.52 -4.01
CA GLU A 133 12.25 19.71 -3.24
C GLU A 133 10.74 19.92 -3.18
N ILE A 134 10.24 20.32 -2.01
CA ILE A 134 8.84 20.73 -1.83
C ILE A 134 8.67 22.16 -2.34
N LEU A 135 7.86 22.34 -3.38
CA LEU A 135 7.48 23.64 -3.93
C LEU A 135 6.45 24.36 -3.07
N GLU A 136 5.39 23.65 -2.70
CA GLU A 136 4.28 24.23 -1.95
C GLU A 136 3.55 23.15 -1.15
N ARG A 137 2.86 23.61 -0.10
CA ARG A 137 1.94 22.78 0.68
C ARG A 137 0.51 23.02 0.17
N VAL A 138 0.00 22.09 -0.64
CA VAL A 138 -1.37 22.15 -1.21
C VAL A 138 -2.44 21.98 -0.15
N GLY A 139 -2.16 21.20 0.91
CA GLY A 139 -3.09 21.02 2.02
C GLY A 139 -2.41 20.45 3.26
N LYS A 140 -3.20 20.13 4.30
CA LYS A 140 -2.64 19.62 5.57
C LYS A 140 -1.73 18.39 5.38
N VAL A 141 -2.06 17.55 4.41
CA VAL A 141 -1.46 16.22 4.16
C VAL A 141 -0.96 16.05 2.71
N ALA A 142 -0.96 17.10 1.90
CA ALA A 142 -0.58 17.04 0.49
C ALA A 142 0.44 18.13 0.15
N TYR A 143 1.51 17.73 -0.55
CA TYR A 143 2.62 18.59 -0.92
C TYR A 143 2.90 18.48 -2.42
N ARG A 144 3.25 19.60 -3.04
CA ARG A 144 3.70 19.63 -4.44
C ARG A 144 5.23 19.56 -4.46
N LEU A 145 5.77 18.69 -5.30
CA LEU A 145 7.21 18.49 -5.46
C LEU A 145 7.70 19.08 -6.79
N VAL A 146 8.98 19.47 -6.81
CA VAL A 146 9.71 19.65 -8.07
C VAL A 146 9.96 18.28 -8.65
N LEU A 147 9.25 17.93 -9.72
CA LEU A 147 9.55 16.72 -10.49
C LEU A 147 10.45 17.08 -11.67
N PRO A 148 11.47 16.26 -11.98
CA PRO A 148 12.29 16.44 -13.17
C PRO A 148 11.44 16.34 -14.44
N PRO A 149 11.83 16.96 -15.56
CA PRO A 149 11.08 16.95 -16.82
C PRO A 149 10.74 15.53 -17.31
N LYS A 150 11.60 14.55 -17.00
CA LYS A 150 11.41 13.12 -17.28
C LYS A 150 10.13 12.54 -16.65
N LEU A 151 9.61 13.17 -15.59
CA LEU A 151 8.43 12.76 -14.84
C LEU A 151 7.22 13.66 -15.06
N ASN A 152 7.21 14.48 -16.12
CA ASN A 152 6.13 15.42 -16.42
C ASN A 152 4.74 14.76 -16.60
N ARG A 153 4.70 13.46 -16.93
CA ARG A 153 3.45 12.68 -17.00
C ARG A 153 2.85 12.37 -15.62
N VAL A 154 3.63 12.49 -14.55
CA VAL A 154 3.20 12.18 -13.18
C VAL A 154 2.72 13.47 -12.51
N HIS A 155 1.53 13.43 -11.89
CA HIS A 155 1.06 14.54 -11.07
C HIS A 155 2.05 14.81 -9.93
N ASN A 156 2.49 16.06 -9.82
CA ASN A 156 3.51 16.49 -8.86
C ASN A 156 2.98 16.70 -7.43
N VAL A 157 1.73 16.34 -7.15
CA VAL A 157 1.11 16.47 -5.82
C VAL A 157 1.05 15.09 -5.15
N PHE A 158 1.68 14.97 -4.00
CA PHE A 158 1.81 13.71 -3.26
C PHE A 158 1.26 13.82 -1.84
N TYR A 159 0.67 12.72 -1.37
CA TYR A 159 0.22 12.59 0.00
C TYR A 159 1.40 12.35 0.95
N ILE A 160 1.35 12.93 2.14
CA ILE A 160 2.46 12.98 3.11
C ILE A 160 3.05 11.61 3.48
N SER A 161 2.25 10.54 3.48
CA SER A 161 2.76 9.17 3.76
C SER A 161 3.60 8.57 2.64
N MET A 162 3.63 9.20 1.47
CA MET A 162 4.52 8.85 0.36
C MET A 162 5.85 9.59 0.46
N LEU A 163 5.99 10.55 1.37
CA LEU A 163 7.18 11.37 1.52
C LEU A 163 7.97 10.95 2.75
N ARG A 164 9.30 11.05 2.67
CA ARG A 164 10.20 10.85 3.80
C ARG A 164 11.19 12.00 3.88
N LYS A 165 11.32 12.63 5.06
CA LYS A 165 12.26 13.74 5.25
C LYS A 165 13.68 13.28 4.92
N TYR A 166 14.39 14.05 4.11
CA TYR A 166 15.82 13.91 3.97
C TYR A 166 16.51 14.55 5.18
N ILE A 167 17.48 13.84 5.75
CA ILE A 167 18.35 14.39 6.78
C ILE A 167 19.69 14.61 6.08
N PRO A 168 20.13 15.86 5.90
CA PRO A 168 21.41 16.16 5.26
C PRO A 168 22.53 15.47 6.03
N ASP A 169 23.29 14.64 5.34
CA ASP A 169 24.56 14.13 5.85
C ASP A 169 25.69 14.83 5.10
N GLN A 170 26.68 15.35 5.83
CA GLN A 170 27.79 16.12 5.25
C GLN A 170 28.66 15.28 4.30
N SER A 171 28.57 13.95 4.41
CA SER A 171 29.22 12.99 3.52
C SER A 171 28.43 12.68 2.23
N HIS A 172 27.14 13.06 2.18
CA HIS A 172 26.25 12.74 1.08
C HIS A 172 26.41 13.77 -0.05
N ILE A 173 27.39 13.54 -0.91
CA ILE A 173 27.48 14.22 -2.19
C ILE A 173 26.29 13.73 -3.03
N ILE A 174 25.35 14.64 -3.33
CA ILE A 174 24.30 14.39 -4.31
C ILE A 174 24.99 14.27 -5.67
N ARG A 175 25.41 13.05 -6.01
CA ARG A 175 25.79 12.73 -7.38
C ARG A 175 24.51 12.72 -8.18
N HIS A 176 24.27 13.78 -8.94
CA HIS A 176 23.40 13.71 -10.11
C HIS A 176 24.11 12.85 -11.15
N ASP A 177 24.26 11.54 -10.87
CA ASP A 177 24.56 10.60 -11.92
C ASP A 177 23.30 10.61 -12.78
N ASN A 178 23.37 11.35 -13.89
CA ASN A 178 22.33 11.41 -14.89
C ASN A 178 22.06 9.97 -15.34
N ILE A 179 21.08 9.32 -14.74
CA ILE A 179 20.56 8.07 -15.30
C ILE A 179 19.86 8.51 -16.59
N GLU A 180 20.53 8.27 -17.71
CA GLU A 180 19.98 8.35 -19.05
C GLU A 180 18.91 7.26 -19.15
N ILE A 181 17.69 7.62 -18.77
CA ILE A 181 16.51 6.81 -19.06
C ILE A 181 15.97 7.38 -20.36
N GLU A 182 16.27 6.69 -21.46
CA GLU A 182 15.70 6.99 -22.79
C GLU A 182 14.17 6.89 -22.76
N GLU A 183 13.50 7.55 -23.71
CA GLU A 183 12.04 7.74 -23.74
C GLU A 183 11.25 6.43 -23.87
N GLU A 184 11.93 5.33 -24.22
CA GLU A 184 11.42 3.97 -24.08
C GLU A 184 11.79 3.47 -22.68
N LEU A 185 10.79 3.12 -21.87
CA LEU A 185 10.91 2.69 -20.47
C LEU A 185 11.74 1.40 -20.23
N SER A 186 12.64 1.03 -21.14
CA SER A 186 13.65 -0.02 -21.02
C SER A 186 15.03 0.63 -20.90
N PHE A 187 15.52 0.77 -19.67
CA PHE A 187 16.95 0.99 -19.45
C PHE A 187 17.66 -0.35 -19.72
N GLU A 188 18.15 -0.54 -20.95
CA GLU A 188 18.94 -1.70 -21.33
C GLU A 188 20.43 -1.32 -21.30
N GLU A 189 21.13 -1.71 -20.25
CA GLU A 189 22.57 -1.53 -20.20
C GLU A 189 23.25 -2.52 -21.16
N PRO A 190 24.11 -2.05 -22.08
CA PRO A 190 24.82 -2.96 -22.96
C PRO A 190 25.86 -3.75 -22.14
N PRO A 191 25.97 -5.08 -22.37
CA PRO A 191 27.00 -5.86 -21.75
C PRO A 191 28.37 -5.48 -22.32
N LEU A 192 29.41 -5.48 -21.48
CA LEU A 192 30.78 -5.14 -21.85
C LEU A 192 31.59 -6.40 -22.15
N ARG A 193 31.54 -7.40 -21.27
CA ARG A 193 32.22 -8.69 -21.45
C ARG A 193 31.66 -9.78 -20.56
N ILE A 194 31.94 -11.03 -20.93
CA ILE A 194 31.66 -12.21 -20.10
C ILE A 194 32.89 -12.52 -19.25
N ILE A 195 32.71 -12.55 -17.93
CA ILE A 195 33.78 -12.83 -16.96
C ILE A 195 33.93 -14.34 -16.74
N GLU A 196 32.81 -15.07 -16.63
CA GLU A 196 32.80 -16.47 -16.19
C GLU A 196 31.62 -17.21 -16.84
N LYS A 197 31.80 -18.50 -17.12
CA LYS A 197 30.71 -19.40 -17.57
C LYS A 197 30.57 -20.54 -16.59
N LYS A 198 29.33 -20.86 -16.21
CA LYS A 198 29.02 -21.92 -15.24
C LYS A 198 27.75 -22.67 -15.59
N GLU A 199 27.81 -23.99 -15.49
CA GLU A 199 26.64 -24.84 -15.66
C GLU A 199 25.93 -25.10 -14.33
N HIS A 200 24.63 -24.83 -14.29
CA HIS A 200 23.74 -25.18 -13.19
C HIS A 200 22.93 -26.43 -13.54
N ARG A 201 23.25 -27.55 -12.90
CA ARG A 201 22.47 -28.80 -13.03
C ARG A 201 21.27 -28.79 -12.08
N LEU A 202 20.06 -28.78 -12.64
CA LEU A 202 18.81 -29.04 -11.93
C LEU A 202 18.39 -30.50 -12.14
N ARG A 203 17.40 -30.98 -11.36
CA ARG A 203 16.93 -32.39 -11.40
C ARG A 203 16.50 -32.90 -12.78
N ARG A 204 16.14 -32.02 -13.72
CA ARG A 204 15.65 -32.38 -15.06
C ARG A 204 16.32 -31.63 -16.22
N LYS A 205 17.14 -30.61 -15.95
CA LYS A 205 17.73 -29.74 -16.97
C LYS A 205 19.08 -29.21 -16.51
N VAL A 206 19.98 -28.99 -17.46
CA VAL A 206 21.23 -28.24 -17.25
C VAL A 206 21.01 -26.86 -17.86
N ILE A 207 21.31 -25.81 -17.11
CA ILE A 207 21.19 -24.42 -17.55
C ILE A 207 22.60 -23.82 -17.57
N SER A 208 23.04 -23.35 -18.73
CA SER A 208 24.28 -22.58 -18.85
C SER A 208 24.04 -21.13 -18.41
N MET A 209 24.85 -20.66 -17.48
CA MET A 209 24.83 -19.29 -16.96
C MET A 209 26.15 -18.62 -17.30
N VAL A 210 26.07 -17.36 -17.73
CA VAL A 210 27.23 -16.51 -18.00
C VAL A 210 27.22 -15.33 -17.03
N LYS A 211 28.39 -15.00 -16.47
CA LYS A 211 28.59 -13.84 -15.61
C LYS A 211 28.96 -12.66 -16.48
N VAL A 212 28.09 -11.66 -16.55
CA VAL A 212 28.17 -10.55 -17.48
C VAL A 212 28.56 -9.27 -16.73
N GLN A 213 29.61 -8.61 -17.21
CA GLN A 213 29.98 -7.27 -16.79
C GLN A 213 29.23 -6.25 -17.65
N TRP A 214 28.54 -5.30 -17.02
CA TRP A 214 27.81 -4.23 -17.70
C TRP A 214 28.68 -2.98 -17.84
N LYS A 215 28.48 -2.18 -18.89
CA LYS A 215 29.35 -1.05 -19.27
C LYS A 215 29.56 0.00 -18.17
N HIS A 216 28.58 0.21 -17.29
CA HIS A 216 28.62 1.21 -16.23
C HIS A 216 28.91 0.62 -14.83
N HIS A 217 29.18 -0.68 -14.75
CA HIS A 217 29.37 -1.41 -13.51
C HIS A 217 30.79 -1.94 -13.34
N LYS A 218 31.25 -1.98 -12.08
CA LYS A 218 32.51 -2.63 -11.73
C LYS A 218 32.37 -4.16 -11.85
N GLU A 219 33.48 -4.88 -12.00
CA GLU A 219 33.46 -6.36 -12.03
C GLU A 219 32.81 -7.00 -10.80
N SER A 220 32.89 -6.33 -9.64
CA SER A 220 32.22 -6.75 -8.41
C SER A 220 30.69 -6.71 -8.49
N GLU A 221 30.14 -5.95 -9.43
CA GLU A 221 28.70 -5.75 -9.65
C GLU A 221 28.18 -6.58 -10.84
N ALA A 222 29.01 -7.45 -11.43
CA ALA A 222 28.61 -8.33 -12.52
C ALA A 222 27.52 -9.33 -12.10
N THR A 223 26.52 -9.53 -12.97
CA THR A 223 25.36 -10.39 -12.70
C THR A 223 25.43 -11.70 -13.49
N TRP A 224 24.72 -12.72 -13.00
CA TRP A 224 24.58 -14.01 -13.69
C TRP A 224 23.31 -14.00 -14.55
N GLU A 225 23.47 -14.19 -15.85
CA GLU A 225 22.36 -14.27 -16.80
C GLU A 225 22.41 -15.62 -17.56
N PRO A 226 21.25 -16.17 -17.97
CA PRO A 226 21.22 -17.39 -18.77
C PRO A 226 21.83 -17.15 -20.15
N GLU A 227 22.69 -18.08 -20.59
CA GLU A 227 23.45 -17.94 -21.84
C GLU A 227 22.53 -17.75 -23.07
N ASP A 228 21.43 -18.50 -23.14
CA ASP A 228 20.48 -18.46 -24.25
C ASP A 228 19.91 -17.05 -24.45
N LYS A 229 19.62 -16.33 -23.35
CA LYS A 229 19.08 -14.97 -23.36
C LYS A 229 20.11 -13.95 -23.82
N ILE A 230 21.36 -14.11 -23.39
CA ILE A 230 22.47 -13.25 -23.85
C ILE A 230 22.76 -13.50 -25.33
N ARG A 231 22.64 -14.74 -25.80
CA ARG A 231 22.82 -15.09 -27.22
C ARG A 231 21.74 -14.47 -28.11
N GLU A 232 20.50 -14.39 -27.62
CA GLU A 232 19.38 -13.79 -28.34
C GLU A 232 19.47 -12.26 -28.39
N LEU A 233 19.84 -11.62 -27.28
CA LEU A 233 19.87 -10.15 -27.17
C LEU A 233 21.21 -9.53 -27.63
N TYR A 234 22.33 -10.24 -27.42
CA TYR A 234 23.68 -9.72 -27.61
C TYR A 234 24.63 -10.80 -28.19
N PRO A 235 24.41 -11.24 -29.45
CA PRO A 235 25.20 -12.30 -30.06
C PRO A 235 26.70 -11.96 -30.14
N ASP A 236 27.04 -10.70 -30.38
CA ASP A 236 28.42 -10.23 -30.64
C ASP A 236 29.39 -10.36 -29.45
N ILE A 237 28.87 -10.56 -28.23
CA ILE A 237 29.68 -10.62 -27.00
C ILE A 237 30.13 -12.05 -26.67
N LEU A 238 29.45 -13.06 -27.19
CA LEU A 238 29.84 -14.45 -27.01
C LEU A 238 31.07 -14.80 -27.87
N ASP A 239 31.20 -14.20 -29.05
CA ASP A 239 32.34 -14.42 -29.95
C ASP A 239 33.64 -13.77 -29.44
N LYS A 240 33.53 -12.62 -28.76
CA LYS A 240 34.68 -11.91 -28.14
C LYS A 240 35.25 -12.60 -26.90
N SER A 241 34.67 -13.73 -26.47
CA SER A 241 35.15 -14.50 -25.32
C SER A 241 36.11 -15.65 -25.68
N GLN A 242 36.49 -15.78 -26.97
CA GLN A 242 37.41 -16.82 -27.47
C GLN A 242 38.77 -16.31 -27.96
N GLU A 243 39.07 -15.01 -27.85
CA GLU A 243 40.44 -14.46 -27.99
C GLU A 243 41.04 -14.13 -26.62
#